data_AF-A0A5E5R9H7-F1
#
_entry.id   AF-A0A5E5R9H7-F1
#
_cell.length_a   1.000
_cell.length_b   1.000
_cell.length_c   1.000
_cell.angle_alpha   90.00
_cell.angle_beta   90.00
_cell.angle_gamma   90.00
#
_symmetry.space_group_name_H-M   'P 1'
#
loop_
_entity.id
_entity.type
_entity.pdbx_description
1 polymer ?
#
loop_
_entity_poly.entity_id
_entity_poly.type
_entity_poly.pdbx_seq_one_letter_code
_entity_poly.pdbx_strand_id
1 'polypeptide(L)' 'MPLLVGLGVDELSVSARSIALVKAGVRELQLVAARGLARKALGLASAAEVRALVEAEVQ' A
#
# COMPACT_ATOMS: atom_id res chain seq x y z
N MET A 1 -3.31 1.49 -0.76
CA MET A 1 -3.42 0.12 -0.23
C MET A 1 -2.06 -0.54 0.04
N PRO A 2 -1.09 -0.64 -0.91
CA PRO A 2 0.16 -1.39 -0.67
C PRO A 2 0.98 -0.90 0.52
N LEU A 3 0.96 0.41 0.81
CA LEU A 3 1.59 0.96 2.01
C LEU A 3 1.02 0.37 3.31
N LEU A 4 -0.30 0.24 3.44
CA LEU A 4 -0.93 -0.29 4.66
C LEU A 4 -0.52 -1.76 4.89
N VAL A 5 -0.50 -2.55 3.82
CA VAL A 5 -0.02 -3.94 3.86
C VAL A 5 1.46 -4.00 4.24
N GLY A 6 2.29 -3.12 3.68
CA GLY A 6 3.71 -3.01 4.01
C GLY A 6 4.00 -2.56 5.44
N LEU A 7 3.13 -1.73 6.01
CA LEU A 7 3.17 -1.30 7.42
C LEU A 7 2.71 -2.41 8.39
N GLY A 8 2.08 -3.47 7.88
CA GLY A 8 1.68 -4.63 8.68
C GLY A 8 0.38 -4.43 9.45
N VAL A 9 -0.57 -3.67 8.92
CA VAL A 9 -1.93 -3.65 9.50
C VAL A 9 -2.59 -5.02 9.32
N ASP A 10 -3.26 -5.50 10.36
CA ASP A 10 -3.95 -6.80 10.32
C ASP A 10 -5.31 -6.71 9.59
N GLU A 11 -5.93 -5.53 9.57
CA GLU A 11 -7.29 -5.34 9.07
C GLU A 11 -7.44 -4.09 8.17
N LEU A 12 -8.33 -4.20 7.17
CA LEU A 12 -8.74 -3.11 6.29
C LEU A 12 -10.28 -3.01 6.28
N SER A 13 -10.82 -1.99 6.94
CA SER A 13 -12.26 -1.70 6.91
C SER A 13 -12.60 -0.88 5.66
N VAL A 14 -13.38 -1.47 4.75
CA VAL A 14 -13.79 -0.83 3.49
C VAL A 14 -15.28 -1.04 3.23
N SER A 15 -15.87 -0.21 2.37
CA SER A 15 -17.28 -0.40 1.97
C SER A 15 -17.49 -1.77 1.33
N ALA A 16 -18.65 -2.39 1.56
CA ALA A 16 -18.94 -3.75 1.07
C ALA A 16 -18.68 -3.91 -0.45
N ARG A 17 -19.04 -2.89 -1.24
CA ARG A 17 -18.80 -2.83 -2.69
C ARG A 17 -17.31 -2.89 -3.09
N SER A 18 -16.41 -2.50 -2.21
CA SER A 18 -14.96 -2.48 -2.46
C SER A 18 -14.23 -3.73 -2.00
N ILE A 19 -14.88 -4.62 -1.22
CA ILE A 19 -14.22 -5.78 -0.62
C ILE A 19 -13.58 -6.69 -1.68
N ALA A 20 -14.29 -6.99 -2.77
CA ALA A 20 -13.78 -7.87 -3.82
C ALA A 20 -12.53 -7.29 -4.49
N LEU A 21 -12.57 -6.00 -4.86
CA LEU A 21 -11.46 -5.27 -5.48
C LEU A 21 -10.25 -5.20 -4.54
N VAL A 22 -10.46 -4.86 -3.27
CA VAL A 22 -9.38 -4.77 -2.28
C VAL A 22 -8.76 -6.15 -2.04
N LYS A 23 -9.56 -7.20 -1.90
CA LYS A 23 -9.05 -8.58 -1.76
C LYS A 23 -8.26 -9.03 -2.99
N ALA A 24 -8.69 -8.67 -4.20
CA ALA A 24 -7.93 -8.97 -5.42
C ALA A 24 -6.57 -8.27 -5.38
N GLY A 25 -6.55 -6.96 -5.14
CA GLY A 25 -5.30 -6.19 -5.03
C GLY A 25 -4.35 -6.74 -3.95
N VAL A 26 -4.86 -7.12 -2.77
CA VAL A 26 -4.04 -7.73 -1.71
C VAL A 26 -3.37 -9.03 -2.18
N ARG A 27 -4.07 -9.89 -2.92
CA ARG A 27 -3.53 -11.18 -3.41
C ARG A 27 -2.43 -11.03 -4.46
N GLU A 28 -2.40 -9.90 -5.17
CA GLU A 28 -1.37 -9.60 -6.18
C GLU A 28 -0.08 -9.04 -5.57
N LEU A 29 -0.13 -8.55 -4.33
CA LEU A 29 1.03 -7.93 -3.70
C LEU A 29 2.06 -8.94 -3.24
N GLN A 30 3.33 -8.63 -3.53
CA GLN A 30 4.47 -9.24 -2.86
C GLN A 30 4.73 -8.52 -1.54
N LEU A 31 4.57 -9.22 -0.41
CA LEU A 31 4.72 -8.62 0.92
C LEU A 31 6.10 -7.99 1.14
N VAL A 32 7.16 -8.59 0.57
CA VAL A 32 8.52 -8.05 0.65
C VAL A 32 8.62 -6.69 -0.06
N ALA A 33 8.02 -6.57 -1.25
CA ALA A 33 7.98 -5.32 -2.01
C ALA A 33 7.15 -4.26 -1.28
N ALA A 34 5.97 -4.63 -0.78
CA ALA A 34 5.10 -3.73 0.00
C ALA A 34 5.81 -3.19 1.26
N ARG A 35 6.52 -4.05 2.00
CA ARG A 35 7.35 -3.63 3.15
C ARG A 35 8.49 -2.72 2.73
N GLY A 36 9.12 -2.98 1.59
CA GLY A 36 10.14 -2.10 1.00
C GLY A 36 9.59 -0.71 0.70
N LEU A 37 8.44 -0.64 0.04
CA LEU A 37 7.74 0.60 -0.28
C LEU A 37 7.35 1.38 0.98
N ALA A 38 6.79 0.70 1.99
CA ALA A 38 6.43 1.33 3.27
C ALA A 38 7.66 1.91 3.99
N ARG A 39 8.78 1.20 4.03
CA ARG A 39 10.03 1.71 4.63
C ARG A 39 10.55 2.96 3.91
N LYS A 40 10.54 2.96 2.57
CA LYS A 40 10.91 4.16 1.77
C LYS A 40 9.98 5.33 2.12
N ALA A 41 8.67 5.11 2.15
CA ALA A 41 7.68 6.14 2.41
C ALA A 41 7.80 6.78 3.81
N LEU A 42 8.16 6.00 4.83
CA LEU A 42 8.37 6.50 6.20
C LEU A 42 9.53 7.50 6.33
N GLY A 43 10.46 7.51 5.37
CA GLY A 43 11.59 8.43 5.33
C GLY A 43 11.33 9.75 4.59
N LEU A 44 10.14 9.96 4.03
CA LEU A 44 9.82 11.13 3.22
C LEU A 44 9.27 12.28 4.08
N ALA A 45 9.53 13.52 3.68
CA ALA A 45 9.21 14.71 4.45
C ALA A 45 7.76 15.17 4.24
N SER A 46 7.08 14.69 3.20
CA SER A 46 5.75 15.16 2.85
C SER A 46 4.85 14.07 2.26
N ALA A 47 3.53 14.28 2.42
CA ALA A 47 2.54 13.44 1.78
C ALA A 47 2.59 13.48 0.24
N ALA A 48 3.10 14.58 -0.34
CA ALA A 48 3.28 14.70 -1.78
C ALA A 48 4.36 13.75 -2.29
N GLU A 49 5.50 13.67 -1.61
CA GLU A 49 6.57 12.73 -1.94
C GLU A 49 6.10 11.27 -1.75
N VAL A 50 5.31 10.98 -0.71
CA VAL A 50 4.75 9.64 -0.50
C VAL A 50 3.85 9.23 -1.67
N ARG A 51 2.98 10.14 -2.17
CA ARG A 51 2.13 9.85 -3.33
C ARG A 51 2.95 9.63 -4.60
N ALA A 52 3.95 10.50 -4.86
CA ALA A 52 4.83 10.37 -6.01
C ALA A 52 5.61 9.03 -6.00
N LEU A 53 6.11 8.62 -4.84
CA LEU A 53 6.77 7.32 -4.66
C LEU A 53 5.80 6.15 -4.97
N VAL A 54 4.58 6.19 -4.45
CA VAL A 54 3.60 5.11 -4.68
C VAL A 54 3.18 5.05 -6.15
N GLU A 55 2.97 6.19 -6.80
CA GLU A 55 2.64 6.24 -8.22
C GLU A 55 3.77 5.65 -9.08
N ALA A 56 5.03 5.95 -8.78
CA ALA A 56 6.18 5.43 -9.52
C ALA A 56 6.42 3.91 -9.36
N GLU A 57 5.95 3.31 -8.27
CA GLU A 57 6.17 1.88 -7.95
C GLU A 57 4.94 0.99 -8.24
N VAL A 58 3.80 1.59 -8.60
CA VAL A 58 2.55 0.89 -8.97
C VAL A 58 2.28 0.93 -10.49
N GLN A 59 3.13 1.62 -11.26
CA GLN A 59 3.22 1.47 -12.72
C GLN A 59 3.87 0.14 -13.10
#